data_AF-A0A969E5Z9-F1
#
_entry.id   AF-A0A969E5Z9-F1
#
_cell.length_a   1.000
_cell.length_b   1.000
_cell.length_c   1.000
_cell.angle_alpha   90.00
_cell.angle_beta   90.00
_cell.angle_gamma   90.00
#
_symmetry.space_group_name_H-M   'P 1'
#
loop_
_entity.id
_entity.type
_entity.pdbx_description
1 polymer ?
#
loop_
_entity_poly.entity_id
_entity_poly.type
_entity_poly.pdbx_seq_one_letter_code
_entity_poly.pdbx_strand_id
1 'polypeptide(L)'
;MSKSPEAAFRDSVLVTLYNNHPRRQPMKPERLDKIDYNRAFQLYQERFADASDFTFFFVGNIDEAKFKTMVETYIASLPVKNRKETWTDPKAEPITTPVAKNITRGIEPKSTVQLSYMNDFTYNRRSLFEMTALVKLLDIKLREKIREEKGGSYGVQVSPSPSKYPKERFQLTISFGCAPEKAQEL
;
A
#
# COMPACT_ATOMS: atom_id res chain seq x y z
N MET A 1 13.70 -16.82 3.21
CA MET A 1 13.60 -15.49 2.57
C MET A 1 13.30 -15.71 1.09
N SER A 2 12.56 -14.81 0.43
CA SER A 2 12.20 -14.99 -0.98
C SER A 2 13.44 -15.15 -1.87
N LYS A 3 13.35 -16.03 -2.89
CA LYS A 3 14.42 -16.26 -3.88
C LYS A 3 14.52 -15.14 -4.92
N SER A 4 13.50 -14.30 -5.04
CA SER A 4 13.52 -13.11 -5.89
C SER A 4 14.24 -11.95 -5.17
N PRO A 5 15.28 -11.34 -5.77
CA PRO A 5 15.93 -10.14 -5.24
C PRO A 5 14.96 -9.00 -4.95
N GLU A 6 13.96 -8.80 -5.81
CA GLU A 6 12.93 -7.76 -5.68
C GLU A 6 12.03 -8.01 -4.47
N ALA A 7 11.64 -9.26 -4.25
CA ALA A 7 10.86 -9.63 -3.07
C ALA A 7 11.69 -9.48 -1.78
N ALA A 8 12.95 -9.91 -1.79
CA ALA A 8 13.85 -9.71 -0.64
C ALA A 8 14.08 -8.22 -0.31
N PHE A 9 14.16 -7.38 -1.34
CA PHE A 9 14.23 -5.92 -1.19
C PHE A 9 12.95 -5.36 -0.55
N ARG A 10 11.77 -5.67 -1.11
CA ARG A 10 10.47 -5.23 -0.58
C ARG A 10 10.25 -5.69 0.88
N ASP A 11 10.59 -6.94 1.18
CA ASP A 11 10.51 -7.50 2.52
C ASP A 11 11.38 -6.71 3.51
N SER A 12 12.62 -6.41 3.10
CA SER A 12 13.57 -5.70 3.94
C SER A 12 13.16 -4.24 4.17
N VAL A 13 12.64 -3.57 3.14
CA VAL A 13 12.08 -2.22 3.25
C VAL A 13 10.95 -2.21 4.29
N LEU A 14 9.99 -3.13 4.18
CA LEU A 14 8.84 -3.20 5.08
C LEU A 14 9.25 -3.49 6.53
N VAL A 15 10.17 -4.45 6.73
CA VAL A 15 10.71 -4.79 8.05
C VAL A 15 11.49 -3.62 8.67
N THR A 16 12.29 -2.92 7.86
CA THR A 16 13.07 -1.77 8.34
C THR A 16 12.14 -0.59 8.70
N LEU A 17 11.18 -0.25 7.84
CA LEU A 17 10.30 0.89 8.04
C LEU A 17 9.40 0.75 9.26
N TYR A 18 8.99 -0.46 9.62
CA TYR A 18 8.08 -0.71 10.75
C TYR A 18 8.75 -1.44 11.91
N ASN A 19 10.08 -1.38 12.02
CA ASN A 19 10.85 -2.04 13.10
C ASN A 19 10.38 -3.49 13.36
N ASN A 20 10.20 -4.26 12.28
CA ASN A 20 9.73 -5.64 12.29
C ASN A 20 8.37 -5.88 12.99
N HIS A 21 7.47 -4.89 13.01
CA HIS A 21 6.15 -4.99 13.65
C HIS A 21 5.34 -6.19 13.12
N PRO A 22 4.72 -7.04 13.98
CA PRO A 22 4.06 -8.29 13.56
C PRO A 22 2.97 -8.12 12.48
N ARG A 23 2.24 -7.00 12.52
CA ARG A 23 1.20 -6.64 11.52
C ARG A 23 1.76 -6.14 10.18
N ARG A 24 3.06 -5.91 10.10
CA ARG A 24 3.78 -5.42 8.92
C ARG A 24 4.84 -6.40 8.44
N GLN A 25 4.99 -7.56 9.06
CA GLN A 25 5.95 -8.55 8.61
C GLN A 25 5.52 -9.17 7.28
N PRO A 26 6.46 -9.49 6.38
CA PRO A 26 6.19 -10.26 5.17
C PRO A 26 5.50 -11.60 5.46
N MET A 27 4.73 -12.09 4.48
CA MET A 27 4.20 -13.44 4.52
C MET A 27 5.32 -14.44 4.20
N LYS A 28 5.45 -15.47 5.03
CA LYS A 28 6.41 -16.57 4.84
C LYS A 28 5.70 -17.90 5.05
N PRO A 29 6.21 -19.02 4.49
CA PRO A 29 5.59 -20.34 4.68
C PRO A 29 5.28 -20.66 6.15
N GLU A 30 6.19 -20.35 7.07
CA GLU A 30 6.03 -20.65 8.50
C GLU A 30 4.91 -19.83 9.17
N ARG A 31 4.43 -18.76 8.52
CA ARG A 31 3.25 -18.00 8.96
C ARG A 31 1.97 -18.55 8.38
N LEU A 32 2.02 -19.14 7.19
CA LEU A 32 0.87 -19.85 6.61
C LEU A 32 0.52 -21.07 7.45
N ASP A 33 1.53 -21.78 7.96
CA ASP A 33 1.35 -22.93 8.87
C ASP A 33 0.65 -22.55 10.19
N LYS A 34 0.63 -21.25 10.54
CA LYS A 34 -0.05 -20.73 11.74
C LYS A 34 -1.49 -20.32 11.47
N ILE A 35 -1.97 -20.42 10.23
CA ILE A 35 -3.35 -20.07 9.88
C ILE A 35 -4.24 -21.24 10.26
N ASP A 36 -5.17 -20.99 11.17
CA ASP A 36 -6.23 -21.94 11.51
C ASP A 36 -7.43 -21.73 10.60
N TYR A 37 -7.82 -22.78 9.88
CA TYR A 37 -8.94 -22.74 8.93
C TYR A 37 -10.26 -22.39 9.62
N ASN A 38 -10.54 -23.01 10.78
CA ASN A 38 -11.79 -22.79 11.50
C ASN A 38 -11.91 -21.33 11.94
N ARG A 39 -10.82 -20.74 12.44
CA ARG A 39 -10.77 -19.33 12.81
C ARG A 39 -10.92 -18.42 11.60
N ALA A 40 -10.30 -18.74 10.47
CA ALA A 40 -10.46 -17.97 9.24
C ALA A 40 -11.92 -17.98 8.74
N PHE A 41 -12.57 -19.15 8.76
CA PHE A 41 -13.97 -19.29 8.38
C PHE A 41 -14.92 -18.60 9.37
N GLN A 42 -14.62 -18.67 10.67
CA GLN A 42 -15.37 -17.94 11.69
C GLN A 42 -15.26 -16.42 11.46
N LEU A 43 -14.06 -15.90 11.19
CA LEU A 43 -13.85 -14.49 10.87
C LEU A 43 -14.66 -14.08 9.64
N TYR A 44 -14.66 -14.90 8.57
CA TYR A 44 -15.49 -14.67 7.39
C TYR A 44 -16.97 -14.54 7.77
N GLN A 45 -17.52 -15.50 8.53
CA GLN A 45 -18.91 -15.41 9.00
C GLN A 45 -19.16 -14.15 9.84
N GLU A 46 -18.26 -13.81 10.77
CA GLU A 46 -18.38 -12.60 11.61
C GLU A 46 -18.39 -11.29 10.80
N ARG A 47 -17.65 -11.24 9.68
CA ARG A 47 -17.56 -10.07 8.78
C ARG A 47 -18.79 -9.92 7.88
N PHE A 48 -19.41 -11.01 7.45
CA PHE A 48 -20.54 -10.99 6.51
C PHE A 48 -21.92 -11.29 7.14
N ALA A 49 -21.97 -11.56 8.44
CA ALA A 49 -23.23 -11.85 9.15
C ALA A 49 -24.10 -10.61 9.42
N ASP A 50 -23.64 -9.41 9.06
CA ASP A 50 -24.39 -8.16 9.24
C ASP A 50 -24.11 -7.21 8.06
N ALA A 51 -25.12 -6.98 7.23
CA ALA A 51 -25.05 -6.06 6.10
C ALA A 51 -25.48 -4.62 6.45
N SER A 52 -25.76 -4.32 7.73
CA SER A 52 -26.31 -3.02 8.16
C SER A 52 -25.44 -1.81 7.81
N ASP A 53 -24.13 -1.96 7.67
CA ASP A 53 -23.20 -0.89 7.30
C ASP A 53 -22.55 -1.08 5.92
N PHE A 54 -23.06 -2.02 5.12
CA PHE A 54 -22.57 -2.25 3.77
C PHE A 54 -23.13 -1.20 2.80
N THR A 55 -22.30 -0.77 1.85
CA THR A 55 -22.74 0.07 0.73
C THR A 55 -22.46 -0.66 -0.57
N PHE A 56 -23.54 -1.00 -1.29
CA PHE A 56 -23.45 -1.67 -2.59
C PHE A 56 -23.48 -0.64 -3.71
N PHE A 57 -22.49 -0.72 -4.61
CA PHE A 57 -22.40 0.16 -5.79
C PHE A 57 -22.62 -0.68 -7.04
N PHE A 58 -23.55 -0.24 -7.89
CA PHE A 58 -23.85 -0.88 -9.17
C PHE A 58 -23.67 0.15 -10.28
N VAL A 59 -22.83 -0.15 -11.26
CA VAL A 59 -22.46 0.77 -12.34
C VAL A 59 -22.51 0.03 -13.66
N GLY A 60 -23.28 0.54 -14.61
CA GLY A 60 -23.41 -0.05 -15.94
C GLY A 60 -24.70 0.37 -16.63
N ASN A 61 -24.99 -0.27 -17.76
CA ASN A 61 -26.28 -0.15 -18.44
C ASN A 61 -27.27 -1.11 -17.77
N ILE A 62 -28.11 -0.59 -16.86
CA ILE A 62 -28.97 -1.39 -15.98
C ILE A 62 -30.44 -1.15 -16.35
N ASP A 63 -31.16 -2.25 -16.60
CA ASP A 63 -32.63 -2.25 -16.67
C ASP A 63 -33.18 -2.18 -15.23
N GLU A 64 -33.64 -1.00 -14.81
CA GLU A 64 -34.05 -0.72 -13.44
C GLU A 64 -35.14 -1.67 -12.93
N ALA A 65 -36.08 -2.07 -13.79
CA ALA A 65 -37.20 -2.91 -13.39
C ALA A 65 -36.74 -4.33 -13.02
N LYS A 66 -35.89 -4.93 -13.87
CA LYS A 66 -35.29 -6.24 -13.57
C LYS A 66 -34.33 -6.15 -12.39
N PHE A 67 -33.55 -5.09 -12.34
CA PHE A 67 -32.55 -4.89 -11.32
C PHE A 67 -33.15 -4.74 -9.92
N LYS A 68 -34.23 -3.98 -9.78
CA LYS A 68 -34.95 -3.86 -8.51
C LYS A 68 -35.36 -5.23 -7.96
N THR A 69 -35.94 -6.08 -8.80
CA THR A 69 -36.34 -7.45 -8.42
C THR A 69 -35.14 -8.28 -7.93
N MET A 70 -33.99 -8.17 -8.60
CA MET A 70 -32.77 -8.85 -8.18
C MET A 70 -32.22 -8.31 -6.86
N VAL A 71 -32.21 -6.99 -6.66
CA VAL A 71 -31.76 -6.36 -5.41
C VAL A 71 -32.64 -6.79 -4.24
N GLU A 72 -33.96 -6.79 -4.41
CA GLU A 72 -34.90 -7.28 -3.40
C GLU A 72 -34.63 -8.75 -3.04
N THR A 73 -34.32 -9.57 -4.04
CA THR A 73 -34.09 -11.01 -3.83
C THR A 73 -32.75 -11.31 -3.16
N TYR A 74 -31.66 -10.64 -3.56
CA TYR A 74 -30.29 -11.03 -3.20
C TYR A 74 -29.57 -10.09 -2.25
N ILE A 75 -29.98 -8.83 -2.17
CA ILE A 75 -29.31 -7.81 -1.35
C ILE A 75 -30.20 -7.43 -0.16
N ALA A 76 -31.48 -7.16 -0.40
CA ALA A 76 -32.41 -6.79 0.67
C ALA A 76 -32.77 -7.96 1.61
N SER A 77 -32.48 -9.20 1.19
CA SER A 77 -32.65 -10.41 1.99
C SER A 77 -31.45 -10.71 2.91
N LEU A 78 -30.37 -9.93 2.84
CA LEU A 78 -29.19 -10.13 3.67
C LEU A 78 -29.48 -9.84 5.14
N PRO A 79 -28.83 -10.57 6.08
CA PRO A 79 -29.05 -10.38 7.50
C PRO A 79 -28.58 -9.00 7.96
N VAL A 80 -29.38 -8.38 8.83
CA VAL A 80 -29.07 -7.10 9.48
C VAL A 80 -29.06 -7.28 10.99
N LYS A 81 -27.99 -6.83 11.65
CA LYS A 81 -27.86 -6.81 13.12
C LYS A 81 -27.67 -5.40 13.67
N ASN A 82 -27.75 -4.38 12.81
CA ASN A 82 -27.64 -2.96 13.14
C ASN A 82 -26.32 -2.60 13.82
N ARG A 83 -25.24 -3.34 13.55
CA ARG A 83 -23.90 -2.96 13.96
C ARG A 83 -23.36 -1.92 12.98
N LYS A 84 -22.54 -1.02 13.53
CA LYS A 84 -21.69 -0.13 12.74
C LYS A 84 -20.25 -0.42 13.08
N GLU A 85 -19.48 -0.89 12.09
CA GLU A 85 -18.08 -1.22 12.28
C GLU A 85 -17.19 0.03 12.29
N THR A 86 -16.08 -0.07 13.01
CA THR A 86 -15.03 0.94 13.03
C THR A 86 -13.67 0.26 12.97
N TRP A 87 -12.65 0.99 12.52
CA TRP A 87 -11.30 0.46 12.45
C TRP A 87 -10.69 0.32 13.84
N THR A 88 -9.72 -0.59 13.97
CA THR A 88 -8.85 -0.69 15.14
C THR A 88 -7.43 -0.32 14.73
N ASP A 89 -6.77 0.54 15.51
CA ASP A 89 -5.38 0.90 15.27
C ASP A 89 -4.44 -0.27 15.61
N PRO A 90 -3.69 -0.84 14.64
CA PRO A 90 -2.72 -1.89 14.92
C PRO A 90 -1.48 -1.38 15.67
N LYS A 91 -1.36 -0.06 15.92
CA LYS A 91 -0.20 0.59 16.56
C LYS A 91 1.14 0.30 15.86
N ALA A 92 1.05 0.06 14.56
CA ALA A 92 2.20 -0.22 13.69
C ALA A 92 2.77 1.11 13.17
N GLU A 93 3.46 1.83 14.05
CA GLU A 93 4.11 3.10 13.69
C GLU A 93 5.40 2.88 12.91
N PRO A 94 5.67 3.72 11.89
CA PRO A 94 6.93 3.68 11.20
C PRO A 94 8.06 4.24 12.06
N ILE A 95 9.31 3.93 11.69
CA ILE A 95 10.48 4.56 12.26
C ILE A 95 10.48 6.07 11.98
N THR A 96 10.99 6.85 12.93
CA THR A 96 11.12 8.31 12.83
C THR A 96 12.55 8.74 12.58
N THR A 97 13.52 7.83 12.73
CA THR A 97 14.93 8.10 12.50
C THR A 97 15.32 7.81 11.06
N PRO A 98 16.15 8.65 10.42
CA PRO A 98 16.70 8.33 9.11
C PRO A 98 17.50 7.03 9.14
N VAL A 99 17.21 6.12 8.22
CA VAL A 99 17.93 4.86 8.06
C VAL A 99 18.30 4.67 6.61
N ALA A 100 19.60 4.46 6.36
CA ALA A 100 20.11 3.98 5.08
C ALA A 100 20.46 2.49 5.21
N LYS A 101 19.98 1.67 4.27
CA LYS A 101 20.25 0.23 4.28
C LYS A 101 20.50 -0.27 2.86
N ASN A 102 21.67 -0.83 2.66
CA ASN A 102 22.06 -1.47 1.40
C ASN A 102 21.80 -2.96 1.47
N ILE A 103 21.23 -3.51 0.39
CA ILE A 103 20.93 -4.94 0.28
C ILE A 103 21.51 -5.43 -1.04
N THR A 104 22.46 -6.34 -0.98
CA THR A 104 23.08 -6.94 -2.16
C THR A 104 22.46 -8.31 -2.43
N ARG A 105 21.69 -8.40 -3.52
CA ARG A 105 21.00 -9.60 -4.01
C ARG A 105 20.86 -9.55 -5.53
N GLY A 106 20.87 -10.72 -6.17
CA GLY A 106 20.82 -10.84 -7.62
C GLY A 106 22.21 -10.97 -8.24
N ILE A 107 22.25 -11.35 -9.52
CA ILE A 107 23.48 -11.49 -10.32
C ILE A 107 23.58 -10.42 -11.42
N GLU A 108 22.48 -9.75 -11.74
CA GLU A 108 22.45 -8.69 -12.74
C GLU A 108 23.12 -7.43 -12.20
N PRO A 109 23.91 -6.71 -13.03
CA PRO A 109 24.54 -5.45 -12.65
C PRO A 109 23.51 -4.32 -12.66
N LYS A 110 22.56 -4.37 -11.72
CA LYS A 110 21.47 -3.40 -11.56
C LYS A 110 21.23 -3.10 -10.10
N SER A 111 21.04 -1.83 -9.79
CA SER A 111 20.58 -1.34 -8.49
C SER A 111 19.18 -0.76 -8.58
N THR A 112 18.43 -0.90 -7.49
CA THR A 112 17.15 -0.22 -7.27
C THR A 112 17.29 0.64 -6.02
N VAL A 113 17.06 1.93 -6.17
CA VAL A 113 17.09 2.89 -5.06
C VAL A 113 15.65 3.21 -4.68
N GLN A 114 15.37 3.22 -3.38
CA GLN A 114 14.08 3.64 -2.84
C GLN A 114 14.28 4.62 -1.68
N LEU A 115 13.73 5.82 -1.83
CA LEU A 115 13.57 6.79 -0.75
C LEU A 115 12.13 6.72 -0.25
N SER A 116 11.94 6.77 1.06
CA SER A 116 10.62 6.73 1.68
C SER A 116 10.51 7.78 2.77
N TYR A 117 9.61 8.73 2.57
CA TYR A 117 9.29 9.79 3.51
C TYR A 117 7.94 9.47 4.14
N MET A 118 7.85 9.53 5.46
CA MET A 118 6.61 9.34 6.19
C MET A 118 6.42 10.44 7.21
N ASN A 119 5.27 11.10 7.19
CA ASN A 119 4.94 12.17 8.12
C ASN A 119 3.44 12.22 8.36
N ASP A 120 3.05 12.99 9.38
CA ASP A 120 1.66 13.34 9.63
C ASP A 120 1.08 14.08 8.40
N PHE A 121 -0.22 13.94 8.19
CA PHE A 121 -0.93 14.50 7.04
C PHE A 121 -2.33 14.90 7.47
N THR A 122 -2.86 15.99 6.91
CA THR A 122 -4.29 16.33 7.09
C THR A 122 -5.07 15.75 5.91
N TYR A 123 -5.92 14.76 6.16
CA TYR A 123 -6.64 14.06 5.09
C TYR A 123 -7.90 14.81 4.67
N ASN A 124 -7.75 15.78 3.77
CA ASN A 124 -8.85 16.52 3.14
C ASN A 124 -8.63 16.70 1.63
N ARG A 125 -9.69 17.09 0.89
CA ARG A 125 -9.63 17.25 -0.57
C ARG A 125 -8.53 18.21 -1.04
N ARG A 126 -8.32 19.31 -0.31
CA ARG A 126 -7.31 20.31 -0.66
C ARG A 126 -5.90 19.73 -0.51
N SER A 127 -5.59 19.12 0.63
CA SER A 127 -4.28 18.51 0.87
C SER A 127 -3.99 17.35 -0.09
N LEU A 128 -5.01 16.58 -0.51
CA LEU A 128 -4.87 15.55 -1.55
C LEU A 128 -4.57 16.14 -2.94
N PHE A 129 -5.21 17.25 -3.28
CA PHE A 129 -4.93 17.98 -4.52
C PHE A 129 -3.52 18.56 -4.54
N GLU A 130 -3.10 19.21 -3.45
CA GLU A 130 -1.74 19.75 -3.27
C GLU A 130 -0.67 18.64 -3.36
N MET A 131 -0.90 17.49 -2.71
CA MET A 131 -0.03 16.32 -2.82
C MET A 131 0.08 15.81 -4.27
N THR A 132 -1.04 15.79 -5.00
CA THR A 132 -1.05 15.39 -6.41
C THR A 132 -0.24 16.35 -7.28
N ALA A 133 -0.38 17.66 -7.06
CA ALA A 133 0.39 18.68 -7.78
C ALA A 133 1.89 18.58 -7.46
N LEU A 134 2.26 18.39 -6.18
CA LEU A 134 3.63 18.17 -5.74
C LEU A 134 4.25 16.94 -6.41
N VAL A 135 3.55 15.81 -6.42
CA VAL A 135 4.02 14.57 -7.04
C VAL A 135 4.26 14.74 -8.53
N LYS A 136 3.35 15.42 -9.24
CA LYS A 136 3.54 15.74 -10.67
C LYS A 136 4.80 16.58 -10.91
N LEU A 137 5.02 17.60 -10.07
CA LEU A 137 6.21 18.45 -10.16
C LEU A 137 7.49 17.65 -9.89
N LEU A 138 7.50 16.82 -8.83
CA LEU A 138 8.64 15.96 -8.49
C LEU A 138 8.94 14.96 -9.60
N ASP A 139 7.92 14.34 -10.18
CA ASP A 139 8.07 13.39 -11.27
C ASP A 139 8.74 14.03 -12.49
N ILE A 140 8.28 15.23 -12.89
CA ILE A 140 8.90 16.02 -13.97
C ILE A 140 10.36 16.33 -13.63
N LYS A 141 10.61 16.92 -12.44
CA LYS A 141 11.95 17.39 -12.06
C LYS A 141 12.96 16.26 -11.90
N LEU A 142 12.56 15.14 -11.31
CA LEU A 142 13.44 14.00 -11.13
C LEU A 142 13.70 13.28 -12.45
N ARG A 143 12.68 13.18 -13.32
CA ARG A 143 12.85 12.61 -14.67
C ARG A 143 13.81 13.45 -15.51
N GLU A 144 13.67 14.77 -15.51
CA GLU A 144 14.60 15.70 -16.17
C GLU A 144 16.03 15.48 -15.67
N LYS A 145 16.26 15.57 -14.36
CA LYS A 145 17.62 15.45 -13.79
C LYS A 145 18.25 14.07 -13.97
N ILE A 146 17.53 13.00 -13.68
CA ILE A 146 18.10 11.64 -13.69
C ILE A 146 18.34 11.15 -15.12
N ARG A 147 17.42 11.47 -16.05
CA ARG A 147 17.54 11.02 -17.45
C ARG A 147 18.51 11.88 -18.25
N GLU A 148 18.39 13.20 -18.18
CA GLU A 148 19.09 14.13 -19.07
C GLU A 148 20.48 14.53 -18.55
N GLU A 149 20.64 14.75 -17.23
CA GLU A 149 21.93 15.25 -16.69
C GLU A 149 22.89 14.12 -16.31
N LYS A 150 22.38 12.96 -15.90
CA LYS A 150 23.20 11.85 -15.35
C LYS A 150 23.18 10.56 -16.19
N GLY A 151 22.51 10.57 -17.34
CA GLY A 151 22.44 9.44 -18.27
C GLY A 151 21.89 8.14 -17.63
N GLY A 152 20.98 8.27 -16.66
CA GLY A 152 20.30 7.15 -16.01
C GLY A 152 19.16 6.64 -16.88
N SER A 153 19.17 5.35 -17.23
CA SER A 153 18.25 4.76 -18.22
C SER A 153 16.96 4.17 -17.65
N TYR A 154 16.72 4.23 -16.34
CA TYR A 154 15.58 3.55 -15.73
C TYR A 154 14.60 4.56 -15.12
N GLY A 155 13.31 4.37 -15.41
CA GLY A 155 12.24 5.28 -15.02
C GLY A 155 12.28 5.61 -13.53
N VAL A 156 12.08 6.90 -13.24
CA VAL A 156 11.80 7.38 -11.88
C VAL A 156 10.31 7.26 -11.65
N GLN A 157 9.94 6.80 -10.45
CA GLN A 157 8.57 6.75 -10.00
C GLN A 157 8.45 7.48 -8.68
N VAL A 158 7.54 8.47 -8.63
CA VAL A 158 7.13 9.15 -7.40
C VAL A 158 5.72 8.70 -7.05
N SER A 159 5.54 8.05 -5.91
CA SER A 159 4.27 7.46 -5.49
C SER A 159 3.84 7.98 -4.11
N PRO A 160 2.77 8.79 -4.04
CA PRO A 160 2.15 9.16 -2.77
C PRO A 160 1.23 8.04 -2.28
N SER A 161 1.16 7.87 -0.97
CA SER A 161 0.25 6.96 -0.29
C SER A 161 -0.30 7.64 0.98
N PRO A 162 -1.24 8.60 0.84
CA PRO A 162 -1.93 9.19 1.97
C PRO A 162 -2.88 8.17 2.61
N SER A 163 -2.98 8.19 3.93
CA SER A 163 -3.86 7.33 4.72
C SER A 163 -4.75 8.19 5.60
N LYS A 164 -6.06 7.92 5.60
CA LYS A 164 -7.02 8.58 6.49
C LYS A 164 -7.14 7.86 7.84
N TYR A 165 -7.19 6.53 7.79
CA TYR A 165 -7.38 5.68 8.96
C TYR A 165 -6.18 4.74 9.12
N PRO A 166 -5.91 4.24 10.34
CA PRO A 166 -6.50 4.67 11.61
C PRO A 166 -5.99 6.03 12.08
N LYS A 167 -4.83 6.46 11.58
CA LYS A 167 -4.18 7.75 11.82
C LYS A 167 -3.92 8.43 10.48
N GLU A 168 -4.17 9.73 10.41
CA GLU A 168 -3.88 10.52 9.22
C GLU A 168 -2.36 10.72 9.04
N ARG A 169 -1.85 10.27 7.91
CA ARG A 169 -0.42 10.32 7.55
C ARG A 169 -0.24 10.20 6.04
N PHE A 170 0.93 10.52 5.54
CA PHE A 170 1.32 10.17 4.18
C PHE A 170 2.63 9.40 4.17
N GLN A 171 2.76 8.53 3.18
CA GLN A 171 4.04 8.02 2.73
C GLN A 171 4.30 8.54 1.31
N LEU A 172 5.47 9.11 1.06
CA LEU A 172 5.95 9.45 -0.27
C LEU A 172 7.13 8.54 -0.59
N THR A 173 6.98 7.72 -1.63
CA THR A 173 8.03 6.81 -2.09
C THR A 173 8.58 7.30 -3.41
N ILE A 174 9.90 7.47 -3.49
CA ILE A 174 10.62 7.76 -4.74
C ILE A 174 11.46 6.53 -5.04
N SER A 175 11.32 5.96 -6.23
CA SER A 175 12.11 4.79 -6.63
C SER A 175 12.60 4.91 -8.05
N PHE A 176 13.83 4.45 -8.29
CA PHE A 176 14.42 4.40 -9.62
C PHE A 176 15.43 3.25 -9.73
N GLY A 177 15.63 2.78 -10.96
CA GLY A 177 16.71 1.85 -11.27
C GLY A 177 17.98 2.61 -11.67
N CYS A 178 19.15 2.03 -11.44
CA CYS A 178 20.41 2.56 -11.96
C CYS A 178 21.46 1.46 -12.08
N ALA A 179 22.57 1.79 -12.74
CA ALA A 179 23.77 0.96 -12.66
C ALA A 179 24.35 1.02 -11.23
N PRO A 180 24.89 -0.08 -10.68
CA PRO A 180 25.35 -0.14 -9.30
C PRO A 180 26.32 0.95 -8.87
N GLU A 181 27.22 1.33 -9.77
CA GLU A 181 28.24 2.37 -9.56
C GLU A 181 27.65 3.78 -9.39
N LYS A 182 26.44 4.03 -9.91
CA LYS A 182 25.75 5.33 -9.80
C LYS A 182 24.82 5.41 -8.59
N ALA A 183 24.55 4.32 -7.90
CA ALA A 183 23.52 4.24 -6.87
C ALA A 183 23.77 5.14 -5.65
N GLN A 184 25.03 5.42 -5.32
CA GLN A 184 25.41 6.30 -4.20
C GLN A 184 25.37 7.78 -4.59
N GLU A 185 25.56 8.08 -5.88
CA GLU A 185 25.65 9.43 -6.43
C GLU A 185 24.28 10.02 -6.82
N LEU A 186 23.32 9.14 -7.12
CA LEU A 186 21.94 9.45 -7.49
C LEU A 186 21.04 9.48 -6.25
#